data_AF-B7FM43-F1
#
_entry.id   AF-B7FM43-F1
#
_cell.length_a   1.000
_cell.length_b   1.000
_cell.length_c   1.000
_cell.angle_alpha   90.00
_cell.angle_beta   90.00
_cell.angle_gamma   90.00
#
_symmetry.space_group_name_H-M   'P 1'
#
loop_
_entity.id
_entity.type
_entity.pdbx_description
1 polymer ?
#
loop_
_entity_poly.entity_id
_entity_poly.type
_entity_poly.pdbx_seq_one_letter_code
_entity_poly.pdbx_strand_id
1 'polypeptide(L)'
;MSKEEFLKIQKSVLKVNIHCDGCKHKVKKILQKIDGVFTTEIDAEQGKVAVSGNVDPNVLIKKLAKSGKHAQLWSVPKPNNNSNISSSSNNNNNSNN
;
A
#
# COMPACT_ATOMS: atom_id res chain seq x y z
N MET A 1 24.82 -11.72 -0.84
CA MET A 1 23.93 -10.56 -0.94
C MET A 1 24.52 -9.45 -0.09
N SER A 2 25.01 -8.40 -0.75
CA SER A 2 25.82 -7.34 -0.15
C SER A 2 24.94 -6.37 0.65
N LYS A 3 25.43 -5.94 1.83
CA LYS A 3 24.73 -5.06 2.79
C LYS A 3 24.22 -3.74 2.21
N GLU A 4 24.76 -3.29 1.07
CA GLU A 4 24.40 -2.02 0.42
C GLU A 4 23.09 -2.04 -0.37
N GLU A 5 22.64 -3.21 -0.84
CA GLU A 5 21.39 -3.29 -1.63
C GLU A 5 20.13 -3.13 -0.75
N PHE A 6 20.28 -3.38 0.56
CA PHE A 6 19.21 -3.23 1.56
C PHE A 6 18.83 -1.76 1.81
N LEU A 7 19.71 -0.80 1.54
CA LEU A 7 19.47 0.63 1.82
C LEU A 7 18.44 1.27 0.88
N LYS A 8 18.08 0.64 -0.23
CA LYS A 8 17.05 1.13 -1.16
C LYS A 8 15.69 0.45 -1.01
N ILE A 9 15.58 -0.54 -0.12
CA ILE A 9 14.30 -1.23 0.11
C ILE A 9 13.36 -0.25 0.83
N GLN A 10 12.33 0.21 0.12
CA GLN A 10 11.29 1.03 0.70
C GLN A 10 10.21 0.11 1.26
N LYS A 11 9.90 0.26 2.55
CA LYS A 11 8.69 -0.33 3.13
C LYS A 11 7.51 0.56 2.73
N SER A 12 6.35 0.02 2.44
CA SER A 12 5.13 0.77 2.10
C SER A 12 3.95 0.08 2.76
N VAL A 13 3.11 0.83 3.47
CA VAL A 13 1.95 0.28 4.15
C VAL A 13 0.68 0.71 3.42
N LEU A 14 -0.11 -0.28 3.05
CA LEU A 14 -1.35 -0.15 2.30
C LEU A 14 -2.51 -0.63 3.18
N LYS A 15 -3.61 0.11 3.20
CA LYS A 15 -4.88 -0.36 3.76
C LYS A 15 -5.64 -1.10 2.67
N VAL A 16 -6.06 -2.32 2.93
CA VAL A 16 -6.81 -3.15 1.98
C VAL A 16 -8.04 -3.71 2.69
N ASN A 17 -9.18 -3.68 2.00
CA ASN A 17 -10.39 -4.32 2.53
C ASN A 17 -10.27 -5.85 2.40
N ILE A 18 -10.01 -6.52 3.52
CA ILE A 18 -9.90 -7.98 3.63
C ILE A 18 -11.07 -8.46 4.48
N HIS A 19 -12.01 -9.18 3.86
CA HIS A 19 -13.22 -9.66 4.53
C HIS A 19 -13.27 -11.19 4.67
N CYS A 20 -12.31 -11.90 4.07
CA CYS A 20 -12.22 -13.37 4.13
C CYS A 20 -10.79 -13.85 3.81
N ASP A 21 -10.49 -15.10 4.16
CA ASP A 21 -9.19 -15.74 3.86
C ASP A 21 -8.87 -15.78 2.37
N GLY A 22 -9.89 -15.91 1.52
CA GLY A 22 -9.74 -15.83 0.06
C GLY A 22 -9.23 -14.46 -0.40
N CYS A 23 -9.67 -13.37 0.23
CA CYS A 23 -9.16 -12.02 -0.05
C CYS A 23 -7.69 -11.89 0.34
N LYS A 24 -7.33 -12.38 1.55
CA LYS A 24 -5.94 -12.39 2.04
C LYS A 24 -5.02 -13.13 1.08
N HIS A 25 -5.40 -14.34 0.67
CA HIS A 25 -4.61 -15.13 -0.29
C HIS A 25 -4.47 -14.43 -1.64
N LYS A 26 -5.56 -13.83 -2.16
CA LYS A 26 -5.54 -13.13 -3.43
C LYS A 26 -4.59 -11.94 -3.40
N VAL A 27 -4.66 -11.11 -2.35
CA VAL A 27 -3.77 -9.95 -2.15
C VAL A 27 -2.30 -10.39 -2.08
N LYS A 28 -2.00 -11.43 -1.28
CA LYS A 28 -0.65 -12.00 -1.18
C LYS A 28 -0.11 -12.42 -2.56
N LYS A 29 -0.92 -13.16 -3.32
CA LYS A 29 -0.53 -13.68 -4.64
C LYS A 29 -0.32 -12.56 -5.67
N ILE A 30 -1.09 -11.47 -5.58
CA ILE A 30 -0.91 -10.31 -6.47
C ILE A 30 0.40 -9.60 -6.14
N LEU A 31 0.66 -9.31 -4.87
CA LEU A 31 1.86 -8.58 -4.46
C LEU A 31 3.15 -9.36 -4.74
N GLN A 32 3.14 -10.68 -4.53
CA GLN A 32 4.27 -11.55 -4.89
C GLN A 32 4.54 -11.65 -6.39
N LYS A 33 3.55 -11.32 -7.24
CA LYS A 33 3.71 -11.28 -8.70
C LYS A 33 4.26 -9.94 -9.22
N ILE A 34 4.49 -8.96 -8.33
CA ILE A 34 4.99 -7.65 -8.72
C ILE A 34 6.51 -7.67 -8.63
N ASP A 35 7.18 -7.43 -9.75
CA ASP A 35 8.63 -7.26 -9.81
C ASP A 35 9.08 -6.11 -8.90
N GLY A 36 10.12 -6.37 -8.10
CA GLY A 36 10.65 -5.42 -7.13
C GLY A 36 10.02 -5.51 -5.73
N VAL A 37 9.04 -6.40 -5.51
CA VAL A 37 8.58 -6.76 -4.16
C VAL A 37 9.47 -7.85 -3.58
N PHE A 38 10.10 -7.56 -2.43
CA PHE A 38 10.92 -8.55 -1.71
C PHE A 38 10.10 -9.27 -0.64
N THR A 39 9.42 -8.50 0.22
CA THR A 39 8.68 -9.04 1.37
C THR A 39 7.30 -8.42 1.46
N THR A 40 6.31 -9.23 1.86
CA THR A 40 4.93 -8.79 2.08
C THR A 40 4.38 -9.36 3.37
N GLU A 41 3.91 -8.48 4.24
CA GLU A 41 3.25 -8.81 5.50
C GLU A 41 1.79 -8.38 5.40
N ILE A 42 0.85 -9.27 5.72
CA ILE A 42 -0.59 -8.99 5.63
C ILE A 42 -1.20 -9.22 7.00
N ASP A 43 -1.74 -8.14 7.54
CA ASP A 43 -2.51 -8.10 8.77
C ASP A 43 -4.00 -8.07 8.40
N ALA A 44 -4.66 -9.22 8.47
CA ALA A 44 -6.06 -9.35 8.13
C ALA A 44 -6.98 -8.79 9.22
N GLU A 45 -6.52 -8.74 10.47
CA GLU A 45 -7.28 -8.19 11.60
C GLU A 45 -7.50 -6.68 11.43
N GLN A 46 -6.47 -5.96 10.98
CA GLN A 46 -6.53 -4.52 10.76
C GLN A 46 -6.77 -4.14 9.29
N GLY A 47 -6.78 -5.12 8.38
CA GLY A 47 -6.83 -4.88 6.93
C GLY A 47 -5.62 -4.08 6.44
N LYS A 48 -4.43 -4.35 6.98
CA LYS A 48 -3.18 -3.67 6.64
C LYS A 48 -2.24 -4.60 5.90
N VAL A 49 -1.51 -4.03 4.95
CA VAL A 49 -0.55 -4.77 4.14
C VAL A 49 0.74 -3.97 4.06
N ALA A 50 1.82 -4.49 4.62
CA ALA A 50 3.14 -3.91 4.49
C ALA A 50 3.92 -4.62 3.38
N VAL A 51 4.49 -3.84 2.48
CA VAL A 51 5.26 -4.31 1.33
C VAL A 51 6.64 -3.70 1.42
N SER A 52 7.68 -4.52 1.41
CA SER A 52 9.08 -4.08 1.35
C SER A 52 9.61 -4.37 -0.04
N GLY A 53 9.98 -3.33 -0.77
CA GLY A 53 10.33 -3.42 -2.18
C GLY A 53 10.99 -2.17 -2.73
N ASN A 54 11.54 -2.28 -3.94
CA ASN A 54 11.90 -1.12 -4.75
C ASN A 54 10.77 -0.87 -5.77
N VAL A 55 9.55 -0.64 -5.28
CA VAL A 55 8.36 -0.44 -6.11
C VAL A 55 7.51 0.70 -5.56
N ASP A 56 6.93 1.47 -6.47
CA ASP A 56 6.04 2.57 -6.10
C ASP A 56 4.74 2.07 -5.45
N PRO A 57 4.34 2.66 -4.31
CA PRO A 57 3.08 2.31 -3.66
C PRO A 57 1.87 2.56 -4.57
N ASN A 58 1.95 3.55 -5.46
CA ASN A 58 0.88 3.83 -6.42
C ASN A 58 0.71 2.71 -7.46
N VAL A 59 1.81 2.05 -7.84
CA VAL A 59 1.77 0.87 -8.72
C VAL A 59 1.14 -0.32 -7.98
N LEU A 60 1.49 -0.52 -6.71
CA LEU A 60 0.87 -1.55 -5.86
C LEU A 60 -0.65 -1.35 -5.76
N ILE A 61 -1.10 -0.12 -5.52
CA ILE A 61 -2.53 0.22 -5.45
C ILE A 61 -3.22 -0.04 -6.79
N LYS A 62 -2.65 0.41 -7.92
CA LYS A 62 -3.21 0.16 -9.25
C LYS A 62 -3.32 -1.33 -9.56
N LYS A 63 -2.32 -2.15 -9.19
CA LYS A 63 -2.33 -3.61 -9.38
C LYS A 63 -3.41 -4.29 -8.56
N LEU A 64 -3.59 -3.87 -7.30
CA LEU A 64 -4.65 -4.37 -6.44
C LEU A 64 -6.04 -3.96 -6.96
N ALA A 65 -6.20 -2.69 -7.37
CA ALA A 65 -7.43 -2.18 -7.94
C ALA A 65 -7.83 -2.92 -9.22
N LYS A 66 -6.87 -3.19 -10.13
CA LYS A 66 -7.09 -4.03 -11.32
C LYS A 66 -7.61 -5.43 -11.01
N SER A 67 -7.31 -5.94 -9.80
CA SER A 67 -7.74 -7.27 -9.35
C SER A 67 -9.09 -7.24 -8.60
N GLY A 68 -9.73 -6.07 -8.53
CA GLY A 68 -10.98 -5.84 -7.79
C GLY A 68 -10.78 -5.69 -6.28
N LYS A 69 -9.56 -5.36 -5.83
CA LYS A 69 -9.25 -5.11 -4.42
C LYS A 69 -8.93 -3.63 -4.22
N HIS A 70 -9.82 -2.94 -3.52
CA HIS A 70 -9.60 -1.56 -3.15
C HIS A 70 -8.48 -1.50 -2.11
N ALA A 71 -7.41 -0.81 -2.47
CA ALA A 71 -6.25 -0.57 -1.64
C ALA A 71 -6.01 0.93 -1.57
N GLN A 72 -5.61 1.42 -0.41
CA GLN A 72 -5.33 2.83 -0.18
C GLN A 72 -3.96 2.95 0.48
N LEU A 73 -3.21 4.00 0.15
CA LEU A 73 -1.93 4.26 0.80
C LEU A 73 -2.19 4.65 2.25
N TRP A 74 -1.69 3.86 3.19
CA TRP A 74 -1.83 4.15 4.61
C TRP A 74 -0.63 4.97 5.11
N SER A 75 0.59 4.54 4.78
CA SER A 75 1.79 5.32 5.07
C SER A 75 2.96 4.85 4.21
N VAL A 76 3.74 5.82 3.74
CA VAL A 76 5.09 5.59 3.22
C VAL A 76 6.08 6.06 4.30
N PRO A 77 6.99 5.21 4.79
CA PRO A 77 8.19 5.69 5.43
C PRO A 77 8.98 6.45 4.36
N LYS A 78 8.85 7.79 4.38
CA LYS A 78 9.68 8.67 3.59
C LYS A 78 11.13 8.43 4.00
N PRO A 79 12.08 8.18 3.07
CA PRO A 79 13.48 8.44 3.39
C PRO A 79 13.55 9.93 3.74
N ASN A 80 13.96 10.21 4.98
CA ASN A 80 14.04 11.52 5.61
C ASN A 80 14.36 12.66 4.63
N ASN A 81 13.34 13.43 4.25
CA ASN A 81 13.43 14.82 3.80
C ASN A 81 12.01 15.42 3.76
N ASN A 82 11.71 16.19 4.81
CA ASN A 82 10.73 17.28 4.89
C ASN A 82 9.71 17.38 3.73
N SER A 83 8.47 16.92 3.96
CA SER A 83 7.30 17.42 3.22
C SER A 83 6.00 17.02 3.91
N ASN A 84 5.15 18.02 4.15
CA ASN A 84 3.75 17.88 4.51
C ASN A 84 3.03 16.84 3.66
N ILE A 85 2.35 15.88 4.31
CA ILE A 85 1.10 15.34 3.76
C ILE A 85 0.02 15.66 4.79
N SER A 86 -0.31 16.94 4.82
CA SER A 86 -1.58 17.45 5.27
C SER A 86 -2.67 16.94 4.31
N SER A 87 -3.32 15.83 4.65
CA SER A 87 -4.70 15.63 4.21
C SER A 87 -5.60 16.33 5.23
N SER A 88 -5.64 17.65 5.15
CA SER A 88 -6.62 18.49 5.83
C SER A 88 -7.59 19.02 4.78
N SER A 89 -8.88 18.71 4.95
CA SER A 89 -10.07 19.55 4.65
C SER A 89 -10.27 19.96 3.16
N ASN A 90 -11.46 20.25 2.60
CA ASN A 90 -12.80 20.56 3.11
C ASN A 90 -13.78 20.68 1.91
N ASN A 91 -15.09 20.83 2.23
CA ASN A 91 -16.15 21.57 1.52
C ASN A 91 -17.38 20.79 0.98
N ASN A 92 -18.34 20.57 1.90
CA ASN A 92 -19.59 21.33 2.05
C ASN A 92 -20.46 21.74 0.84
N ASN A 93 -21.77 21.52 1.04
CA ASN A 93 -22.96 22.25 0.57
C ASN A 93 -23.69 21.72 -0.67
N ASN A 94 -24.77 20.95 -0.44
CA ASN A 94 -25.90 20.86 -1.37
C ASN A 94 -27.04 21.72 -0.82
N SER A 95 -27.31 22.83 -1.50
CA SER A 95 -28.53 23.62 -1.35
C SER A 95 -29.13 23.80 -2.75
N ASN A 96 -30.46 23.77 -2.79
CA ASN A 96 -31.38 24.18 -3.87
C ASN A 96 -31.93 23.03 -4.75
N ASN A 97 -33.15 22.61 -4.46
CA ASN A 97 -34.34 23.21 -5.08
C ASN A 97 -35.54 23.12 -4.14
#